data_AF-A0A210R601-F1
#
_entry.id   AF-A0A210R601-F1
#
_cell.length_a   1.000
_cell.length_b   1.000
_cell.length_c   1.000
_cell.angle_alpha   90.00
_cell.angle_beta   90.00
_cell.angle_gamma   90.00
#
_symmetry.space_group_name_H-M   'P 1'
#
loop_
_entity.id
_entity.type
_entity.pdbx_description
1 polymer ?
#
loop_
_entity_poly.entity_id
_entity_poly.type
_entity_poly.pdbx_seq_one_letter_code
_entity_poly.pdbx_strand_id
1 'polypeptide(L)' 'MLTGRSGMDFNGYGNYCGMGGGGIPLDPIDECCMHHDRCYGQVNIRDCFLEPSFMRMKPYTARYKWFMENGNFQCCE' A
#
# COMPACT_ATOMS: atom_id res chain seq x y z
N MET A 1 -6.03 8.67 10.69
CA MET A 1 -6.11 8.50 9.22
C MET A 1 -5.70 9.81 8.59
N LEU A 2 -4.73 9.81 7.67
CA LEU A 2 -4.11 11.03 7.11
C LEU A 2 -5.13 11.93 6.40
N THR A 3 -6.05 11.34 5.64
CA THR A 3 -7.05 12.05 4.82
C THR A 3 -8.39 12.25 5.53
N GLY A 4 -8.54 11.78 6.77
CA GLY A 4 -9.82 11.72 7.49
C GLY A 4 -10.84 10.74 6.90
N ARG A 5 -10.48 9.97 5.85
CA ARG A 5 -11.31 8.97 5.18
C ARG A 5 -10.87 7.55 5.51
N SER A 6 -11.78 6.59 5.36
CA SER A 6 -11.44 5.17 5.47
C SER A 6 -10.52 4.78 4.31
N GLY A 7 -9.53 3.92 4.56
CA GLY A 7 -8.69 3.37 3.49
C GLY A 7 -9.51 2.60 2.43
N MET A 8 -10.65 2.03 2.84
CA MET A 8 -11.56 1.35 1.91
C MET A 8 -12.23 2.29 0.92
N ASP A 9 -12.33 3.59 1.23
CA ASP A 9 -12.98 4.58 0.34
C ASP A 9 -12.19 4.78 -0.96
N PHE A 10 -10.92 4.38 -0.99
CA PHE A 10 -10.06 4.44 -2.17
C PHE A 10 -10.07 3.13 -2.98
N ASN A 11 -10.67 2.06 -2.47
CA ASN A 11 -10.65 0.78 -3.16
C ASN A 11 -11.61 0.76 -4.36
N GLY A 12 -11.08 0.45 -5.55
CA GLY A 12 -11.80 0.51 -6.81
C GLY A 12 -11.87 1.91 -7.42
N TYR A 13 -11.05 2.86 -6.95
CA TYR A 13 -10.96 4.20 -7.52
C TYR A 13 -9.92 4.27 -8.65
N GLY A 14 -10.23 5.00 -9.71
CA GLY A 14 -9.30 5.23 -10.81
C GLY A 14 -8.87 3.93 -11.50
N ASN A 15 -7.64 3.93 -11.99
CA ASN A 15 -7.04 2.82 -12.72
C ASN A 15 -6.07 1.99 -11.86
N TYR A 16 -5.65 2.49 -10.70
CA TYR A 16 -4.64 1.86 -9.84
C TYR A 16 -5.13 1.63 -8.40
N CYS A 17 -6.02 2.44 -7.84
CA CYS A 17 -6.43 2.24 -6.44
C CYS A 17 -7.31 0.99 -6.28
N GLY A 18 -6.71 -0.15 -5.93
CA GLY A 18 -7.41 -1.42 -5.69
C GLY A 18 -6.55 -2.63 -6.05
N MET A 19 -7.21 -3.76 -6.36
CA MET A 19 -6.49 -4.95 -6.81
C MET A 19 -6.09 -4.81 -8.29
N GLY A 20 -4.79 -4.84 -8.57
CA GLY A 20 -4.28 -4.84 -9.94
C GLY A 20 -3.61 -3.51 -10.29
N GLY A 21 -4.09 -2.84 -11.34
CA GLY A 21 -3.59 -1.54 -11.78
C GLY A 21 -2.99 -1.55 -13.19
N GLY A 22 -3.35 -0.57 -14.02
CA GLY A 22 -2.77 -0.42 -15.35
C GLY A 22 -3.37 0.70 -16.19
N GLY A 23 -2.57 1.27 -17.10
CA GLY A 23 -2.96 2.39 -17.95
C GLY A 23 -2.35 3.71 -17.50
N ILE A 24 -3.06 4.82 -17.72
CA ILE A 24 -2.63 6.17 -17.33
C ILE A 24 -3.38 6.54 -16.04
N PRO A 25 -2.71 7.02 -14.98
CA PRO A 25 -3.40 7.50 -13.78
C PRO A 25 -4.45 8.55 -14.11
N LEU A 26 -5.63 8.42 -13.50
CA LEU A 26 -6.76 9.32 -13.75
C LEU A 26 -6.53 10.72 -13.17
N ASP A 27 -5.93 10.78 -11.99
CA ASP A 27 -5.67 12.01 -11.24
C ASP A 27 -4.50 11.80 -10.23
N PRO A 28 -4.12 12.81 -9.45
CA PRO A 28 -3.04 12.66 -8.47
C PRO A 28 -3.28 11.62 -7.36
N ILE A 29 -4.54 11.30 -7.03
CA ILE A 29 -4.87 10.26 -6.05
C ILE A 29 -4.57 8.89 -6.66
N ASP A 30 -5.00 8.68 -7.91
CA ASP A 30 -4.72 7.45 -8.65
C ASP A 30 -3.22 7.27 -8.92
N GLU A 31 -2.49 8.38 -9.12
CA GLU A 31 -1.02 8.36 -9.20
C GLU A 31 -0.37 7.88 -7.90
N CYS A 32 -0.89 8.29 -6.73
CA CYS A 32 -0.41 7.77 -5.44
C CYS A 32 -0.58 6.25 -5.35
N CYS A 33 -1.70 5.72 -5.83
CA CYS A 33 -1.95 4.29 -5.88
C CYS A 33 -1.01 3.55 -6.83
N MET A 34 -0.73 4.12 -8.01
CA MET A 34 0.28 3.57 -8.93
C MET A 34 1.65 3.45 -8.26
N HIS A 35 2.07 4.47 -7.50
CA HIS A 35 3.34 4.43 -6.76
C HIS A 35 3.30 3.42 -5.60
N HIS A 36 2.16 3.30 -4.92
CA HIS A 36 1.94 2.32 -3.87
C HIS A 36 2.06 0.88 -4.38
N ASP A 37 1.47 0.57 -5.53
CA ASP A 37 1.58 -0.75 -6.16
C ASP A 37 3.01 -1.09 -6.56
N ARG A 38 3.75 -0.10 -7.09
CA ARG A 38 5.18 -0.25 -7.39
C ARG A 38 6.00 -0.52 -6.13
N CYS A 39 5.70 0.18 -5.03
CA CYS A 39 6.34 -0.06 -3.74
C CYS A 39 6.09 -1.51 -3.28
N TYR A 40 4.84 -1.98 -3.34
CA TYR A 40 4.49 -3.38 -3.03
C TYR A 40 5.23 -4.39 -3.89
N GLY A 41 5.42 -4.11 -5.18
CA GLY A 41 6.20 -4.95 -6.09
C GLY A 41 7.70 -5.02 -5.79
N GLN A 42 8.23 -4.04 -5.05
CA GLN A 42 9.64 -3.96 -4.66
C GLN A 42 9.92 -4.54 -3.27
N VAL A 43 8.88 -4.77 -2.45
CA VAL A 43 9.05 -5.34 -1.11
C VAL A 43 9.72 -6.71 -1.21
N ASN A 44 10.93 -6.81 -0.65
CA ASN A 44 11.68 -8.05 -0.65
C ASN A 44 11.03 -9.06 0.28
N ILE A 45 10.38 -10.05 -0.31
CA ILE A 45 9.67 -11.14 0.37
C ILE A 45 10.55 -11.93 1.35
N ARG A 46 11.89 -11.86 1.21
CA ARG A 46 12.86 -12.58 2.04
C ARG A 46 12.97 -12.05 3.47
N ASP A 47 12.68 -10.78 3.70
CA ASP A 47 12.73 -10.17 5.05
C ASP A 47 11.44 -10.38 5.85
N CYS A 48 10.39 -10.93 5.20
CA CYS A 48 9.12 -11.29 5.82
C CYS A 48 9.05 -12.81 6.06
N PHE A 49 9.33 -13.27 7.28
CA PHE A 49 9.40 -14.68 7.71
C PHE A 49 8.09 -15.49 7.62
N LEU A 50 7.51 -15.67 6.43
CA LEU A 50 6.31 -16.48 6.22
C LEU A 50 6.37 -17.30 4.92
N GLU A 51 5.86 -18.52 5.01
CA GLU A 51 5.94 -19.66 4.07
C GLU A 51 5.59 -19.37 2.58
N PRO A 52 6.06 -20.22 1.63
CA PRO A 52 6.11 -19.92 0.19
C PRO A 52 4.76 -19.68 -0.51
N SER A 53 3.65 -20.18 0.04
CA SER A 53 2.35 -20.22 -0.66
C SER A 53 1.58 -18.90 -0.68
N PHE A 54 1.91 -17.95 0.20
CA PHE A 54 1.23 -16.64 0.34
C PHE A 54 2.07 -15.45 -0.14
N MET A 55 3.06 -15.72 -0.99
CA MET A 55 4.13 -14.79 -1.35
C MET A 55 3.66 -13.44 -1.94
N ARG A 56 2.53 -13.40 -2.67
CA ARG A 56 1.96 -12.17 -3.26
C ARG A 56 1.02 -11.38 -2.34
N MET A 57 0.51 -11.98 -1.26
CA MET A 57 -0.38 -11.32 -0.29
C MET A 57 0.36 -10.71 0.91
N LYS A 58 1.70 -10.79 0.94
CA LYS A 58 2.48 -10.36 2.10
C LYS A 58 2.29 -8.88 2.47
N PRO A 59 2.38 -7.90 1.54
CA PRO A 59 2.16 -6.49 1.89
C PRO A 59 0.74 -6.22 2.43
N TYR A 60 -0.24 -7.02 2.00
CA TYR A 60 -1.65 -6.88 2.40
C TYR A 60 -1.95 -7.49 3.78
N THR A 61 -1.10 -8.37 4.28
CA THR A 61 -1.34 -9.14 5.52
C THR A 61 -0.25 -8.96 6.58
N ALA A 62 0.89 -8.38 6.21
CA ALA A 62 1.98 -8.08 7.12
C ALA A 62 1.54 -7.08 8.21
N ARG A 63 1.90 -7.38 9.45
CA ARG A 63 1.71 -6.47 10.58
C ARG A 63 3.00 -5.70 10.81
N TYR A 64 2.92 -4.39 10.81
CA TYR A 64 4.02 -3.48 11.12
C TYR A 64 3.55 -2.43 12.13
N LYS A 65 4.49 -1.94 12.94
CA LYS A 65 4.23 -0.90 13.94
C LYS A 65 4.57 0.46 13.34
N TRP A 66 3.74 1.43 13.63
CA TRP A 66 3.93 2.82 13.21
C TRP A 66 3.25 3.74 14.21
N PHE A 67 3.67 4.99 14.25
CA PHE A 67 3.05 6.04 15.06
C PHE A 67 2.96 7.34 14.27
N MET A 68 2.12 8.26 14.75
CA MET A 68 2.08 9.62 14.21
C MET A 68 2.79 10.58 15.17
N GLU A 69 3.67 11.39 14.61
CA GLU A 69 4.36 12.46 15.32
C GLU A 69 4.29 13.73 14.47
N ASN A 70 3.73 14.81 15.03
CA ASN A 70 3.57 16.11 14.37
C ASN A 70 2.88 16.06 12.98
N GLY A 71 1.93 15.13 12.80
CA GLY A 71 1.20 14.96 11.54
C GLY A 71 1.91 14.08 10.50
N ASN A 72 3.10 13.56 10.79
CA ASN A 72 3.83 12.64 9.93
C ASN A 72 3.75 11.21 10.49
N PHE A 73 3.69 10.23 9.58
CA PHE A 73 3.79 8.83 9.95
C PHE A 73 5.26 8.43 10.11
N GLN A 74 5.57 7.76 11.21
CA GLN A 74 6.88 7.20 11.50
C GLN A 74 6.75 5.68 11.55
N CYS A 75 7.56 4.99 10.76
CA CYS A 75 7.67 3.53 10.84
C CYS A 75 8.50 3.18 12.09
N CYS A 76 8.02 2.26 12.93
CA CYS A 76 8.85 1.69 13.97
C CYS A 76 9.72 0.59 13.37
N GLU A 77 11.03 0.69 13.55
CA GLU A 77 11.97 -0.41 13.27
C GLU A 77 11.85 -1.53 14.31
#